data_AF-A0A7W9XKZ6-F1
#
_entry.id   AF-A0A7W9XKZ6-F1
#
_cell.length_a   1.000
_cell.length_b   1.000
_cell.length_c   1.000
_cell.angle_alpha   90.00
_cell.angle_beta   90.00
_cell.angle_gamma   90.00
#
_symmetry.space_group_name_H-M   'P 1'
#
loop_
_entity.id
_entity.type
_entity.pdbx_description
1 polymer ?
#
loop_
_entity_poly.entity_id
_entity_poly.type
_entity_poly.pdbx_seq_one_letter_code
_entity_poly.pdbx_strand_id
1 'polypeptide(L)'
;MNNIGGTLHSRVHNWIDAIGFRLNASQTNDKSHVTTNHYFFETFNFFEKKRRDHPESTKFLCFDAYGEKINVKSLLDLQVAFFENISQLK
;
A
#
# COMPACT_ATOMS: atom_id res chain seq x y z
N MET A 1 -9.89 23.17 -13.09
CA MET A 1 -9.38 22.03 -13.89
C MET A 1 -8.46 21.23 -12.99
N ASN A 2 -8.92 20.09 -12.47
CA ASN A 2 -8.17 19.32 -11.47
C ASN A 2 -7.12 18.46 -12.17
N ASN A 3 -5.86 18.57 -11.73
CA ASN A 3 -4.71 17.86 -12.26
C ASN A 3 -4.95 16.34 -12.32
N ILE A 4 -5.12 15.79 -13.53
CA ILE A 4 -5.44 14.38 -13.82
C ILE A 4 -4.28 13.41 -13.48
N GLY A 5 -3.17 13.91 -12.96
CA GLY A 5 -2.04 13.09 -12.48
C GLY A 5 -1.87 13.13 -10.97
N GLY A 6 -2.82 12.58 -10.20
CA GLY A 6 -2.60 12.35 -8.76
C GLY A 6 -1.33 11.53 -8.53
N THR A 7 -0.54 11.88 -7.51
CA THR A 7 0.65 11.11 -7.11
C THR A 7 0.28 9.64 -6.85
N LEU A 8 1.25 8.71 -6.99
CA LEU A 8 1.02 7.29 -6.68
C LEU A 8 0.38 7.12 -5.29
N HIS A 9 0.86 7.89 -4.30
CA HIS A 9 0.27 7.94 -2.97
C HIS A 9 -1.24 8.26 -3.01
N SER A 10 -1.65 9.37 -3.63
CA SER A 10 -3.08 9.72 -3.71
C SER A 10 -3.92 8.66 -4.41
N ARG A 11 -3.37 8.03 -5.46
CA ARG A 11 -4.05 6.96 -6.20
C ARG A 11 -4.23 5.70 -5.36
N VAL A 12 -3.20 5.30 -4.61
CA VAL A 12 -3.26 4.17 -3.69
C VAL A 12 -4.28 4.45 -2.58
N HIS A 13 -4.17 5.59 -1.89
CA HIS A 13 -5.07 5.95 -0.80
C HIS A 13 -6.54 6.04 -1.26
N ASN A 14 -6.82 6.69 -2.39
CA ASN A 14 -8.17 6.73 -2.94
C ASN A 14 -8.73 5.33 -3.26
N TRP A 15 -7.89 4.43 -3.77
CA TRP A 15 -8.31 3.09 -4.14
C TRP A 15 -8.54 2.20 -2.91
N ILE A 16 -7.63 2.19 -1.95
CA ILE A 16 -7.77 1.38 -0.72
C ILE A 16 -8.98 1.84 0.10
N ASP A 17 -9.26 3.15 0.12
CA ASP A 17 -10.44 3.71 0.78
C ASP A 17 -11.72 3.25 0.08
N ALA A 18 -11.74 3.24 -1.26
CA ALA A 18 -12.88 2.78 -2.04
C ALA A 18 -13.15 1.27 -1.89
N ILE A 19 -12.11 0.46 -1.73
CA ILE A 19 -12.23 -0.99 -1.47
C ILE A 19 -12.63 -1.26 -0.01
N GLY A 20 -12.28 -0.36 0.92
CA GLY A 20 -12.60 -0.51 2.34
C GLY A 20 -11.46 -1.10 3.18
N PHE A 21 -10.22 -0.93 2.75
CA PHE A 21 -9.05 -1.23 3.58
C PHE A 21 -9.08 -0.43 4.88
N ARG A 22 -8.53 -1.02 5.94
CA ARG A 22 -8.39 -0.37 7.24
C ARG A 22 -6.92 -0.28 7.61
N LEU A 23 -6.55 0.85 8.24
CA LEU A 23 -5.26 0.96 8.91
C LEU A 23 -5.29 0.09 10.17
N ASN A 24 -4.57 -1.03 10.14
CA ASN A 24 -4.48 -1.98 11.24
C ASN A 24 -3.44 -1.55 12.28
N ALA A 25 -2.29 -1.05 11.83
CA ALA A 25 -1.23 -0.57 12.71
C ALA A 25 -0.38 0.52 12.04
N SER A 26 0.18 1.41 12.85
CA SER A 26 1.21 2.36 12.42
C SER A 26 2.37 2.30 13.40
N GLN A 27 3.57 2.05 12.88
CA GLN A 27 4.78 1.87 13.68
C GLN A 27 5.87 2.79 13.17
N THR A 28 6.39 3.65 14.04
CA THR A 28 7.54 4.49 13.73
C THR A 28 8.79 3.91 14.37
N ASN A 29 9.83 3.72 13.57
CA ASN A 29 11.16 3.40 14.07
C ASN A 29 11.92 4.71 14.30
N ASP A 30 12.12 5.07 15.57
CA ASP A 30 12.79 6.32 15.94
C ASP A 30 14.26 6.40 15.51
N LYS A 31 14.94 5.25 15.38
CA LYS A 31 16.35 5.20 14.95
C LYS A 31 16.51 5.47 13.44
N SER A 32 15.57 4.99 12.62
CA SER A 32 15.62 5.16 11.16
C SER A 32 14.71 6.28 10.65
N HIS A 33 13.89 6.87 11.52
CA HIS A 33 12.84 7.83 11.22
C HIS A 33 11.86 7.37 10.13
N VAL A 34 11.64 6.05 10.04
CA VAL A 34 10.69 5.44 9.10
C VAL A 34 9.41 5.07 9.83
N THR A 35 8.29 5.55 9.33
CA THR A 35 6.95 5.10 9.73
C THR A 35 6.46 4.06 8.74
N THR A 36 5.99 2.92 9.25
CA THR A 36 5.34 1.87 8.48
C THR A 36 3.87 1.82 8.88
N ASN A 37 2.99 2.10 7.94
CA ASN A 37 1.56 1.89 8.07
C ASN A 37 1.21 0.51 7.50
N HIS A 38 0.37 -0.23 8.21
CA HIS A 38 -0.08 -1.56 7.88
C HIS A 38 -1.57 -1.49 7.56
N TYR A 39 -1.92 -1.74 6.31
CA TYR A 39 -3.30 -1.73 5.84
C TYR A 39 -3.77 -3.14 5.54
N PHE A 40 -5.06 -3.37 5.78
CA PHE A 40 -5.65 -4.69 5.70
C PHE A 40 -7.07 -4.67 5.13
N PHE A 41 -7.36 -5.64 4.28
CA PHE A 41 -8.71 -5.98 3.81
C PHE A 41 -8.86 -7.50 3.78
N GLU A 42 -9.75 -8.03 4.62
CA GLU A 42 -10.05 -9.46 4.80
C GLU A 42 -8.86 -10.38 5.08
N THR A 43 -8.03 -10.68 4.09
CA THR A 43 -6.81 -11.49 4.21
C THR A 43 -5.61 -10.80 3.55
N PHE A 44 -5.86 -9.81 2.70
CA PHE A 44 -4.83 -9.09 1.98
C PHE A 44 -4.24 -7.96 2.82
N ASN A 45 -2.91 -7.92 2.86
CA ASN A 45 -2.15 -6.91 3.60
C ASN A 45 -1.26 -6.11 2.64
N PHE A 46 -1.15 -4.81 2.87
CA PHE A 46 -0.09 -4.01 2.26
C PHE A 46 0.48 -2.99 3.24
N PHE A 47 1.73 -2.59 3.00
CA PHE A 47 2.45 -1.62 3.80
C PHE A 47 2.72 -0.34 3.02
N GLU A 48 2.66 0.77 3.74
CA GLU A 48 3.18 2.06 3.30
C GLU A 48 4.33 2.44 4.22
N LYS A 49 5.51 2.68 3.65
CA LYS A 49 6.70 3.10 4.37
C LYS A 49 7.04 4.52 3.99
N LYS A 50 7.10 5.40 4.97
CA LYS A 50 7.39 6.81 4.79
C LYS A 50 8.51 7.25 5.71
N ARG A 51 9.52 7.93 5.16
CA ARG A 51 10.56 8.59 5.96
C ARG A 51 10.05 9.96 6.42
N ARG A 52 10.28 10.30 7.68
CA ARG A 52 9.77 11.57 8.27
C ARG A 52 10.34 12.80 7.57
N ASP A 53 11.61 12.76 7.21
CA ASP A 53 12.39 13.81 6.55
C ASP A 53 12.18 13.85 5.02
N HIS A 54 11.81 12.73 4.40
CA HIS A 54 11.61 12.60 2.95
C HIS A 54 10.23 11.98 2.61
N PRO A 55 9.12 12.73 2.78
CA PRO A 55 7.76 12.25 2.51
C PRO A 55 7.55 11.72 1.09
N GLU A 56 8.24 12.32 0.12
CA GLU A 56 8.22 11.96 -1.30
C GLU A 56 8.83 10.59 -1.57
N SER A 57 9.64 10.06 -0.65
CA SER A 57 10.24 8.73 -0.75
C SER A 57 9.31 7.60 -0.30
N THR A 58 8.01 7.87 -0.16
CA THR A 58 7.02 6.88 0.28
C THR A 58 7.03 5.65 -0.62
N LYS A 59 7.17 4.47 -0.01
CA LYS A 59 7.17 3.17 -0.70
C LYS A 59 5.97 2.35 -0.29
N PHE A 60 5.30 1.79 -1.27
CA PHE A 60 4.22 0.83 -1.05
C PHE A 60 4.74 -0.59 -1.31
N LEU A 61 4.35 -1.53 -0.46
CA LEU A 61 4.77 -2.92 -0.49
C LEU A 61 3.55 -3.80 -0.26
N CYS A 62 3.37 -4.84 -1.05
CA CYS A 62 2.36 -5.87 -0.81
C CYS A 62 2.99 -7.25 -0.98
N PHE A 63 2.16 -8.29 -0.90
CA PHE A 63 2.56 -9.66 -1.19
C PHE A 63 1.65 -10.23 -2.28
N ASP A 64 2.22 -11.06 -3.14
CA ASP A 64 1.42 -11.88 -4.05
C ASP A 64 0.73 -13.03 -3.30
N ALA A 65 -0.01 -13.86 -4.04
CA ALA A 65 -0.74 -14.99 -3.48
C ALA A 65 0.18 -16.10 -2.92
N TYR A 66 1.48 -16.08 -3.24
CA TYR A 66 2.46 -17.02 -2.75
C TYR A 66 3.25 -16.46 -1.54
N GLY A 67 2.96 -15.23 -1.12
CA GLY A 67 3.65 -14.56 -0.02
C GLY A 67 4.97 -13.90 -0.46
N GLU A 68 5.26 -13.80 -1.75
CA GLU A 68 6.42 -13.08 -2.24
C GLU A 68 6.19 -11.57 -2.17
N LYS A 69 7.22 -10.85 -1.72
CA LYS A 69 7.14 -9.41 -1.53
C LYS A 69 7.20 -8.66 -2.87
N ILE A 70 6.19 -7.86 -3.14
CA ILE A 70 6.12 -6.97 -4.31
C ILE A 70 6.37 -5.51 -3.89
N ASN A 71 7.24 -4.81 -4.63
CA ASN A 71 7.35 -3.36 -4.54
C ASN A 71 6.30 -2.74 -5.48
N VAL A 72 5.35 -2.00 -4.91
CA VAL A 72 4.27 -1.34 -5.68
C VAL A 72 4.84 -0.06 -6.30
N LYS A 73 5.07 -0.09 -7.62
CA LYS A 73 5.54 1.05 -8.43
C LYS A 73 4.39 1.75 -9.14
N SER A 74 3.25 1.08 -9.30
CA SER A 74 2.04 1.60 -9.90
C SER A 74 0.79 1.14 -9.13
N LEU A 75 -0.34 1.84 -9.30
CA LEU A 75 -1.61 1.37 -8.73
C LEU A 75 -2.00 -0.01 -9.29
N LEU A 76 -1.65 -0.30 -10.55
CA LEU A 76 -1.94 -1.58 -11.18
C LEU A 76 -1.24 -2.73 -10.46
N ASP A 77 0.00 -2.54 -10.00
CA ASP A 77 0.74 -3.59 -9.27
C ASP A 77 -0.01 -4.03 -8.01
N LEU A 78 -0.57 -3.06 -7.26
CA LEU A 78 -1.36 -3.33 -6.06
C LEU A 78 -2.69 -4.01 -6.40
N GLN A 79 -3.37 -3.55 -7.46
CA GLN A 79 -4.63 -4.12 -7.92
C GLN A 79 -4.48 -5.57 -8.37
N VAL A 80 -3.46 -5.86 -9.18
CA VAL A 80 -3.15 -7.22 -9.65
C VAL A 80 -2.89 -8.13 -8.46
N ALA A 81 -1.98 -7.75 -7.56
CA ALA A 81 -1.67 -8.55 -6.38
C ALA A 81 -2.92 -8.80 -5.51
N PHE A 82 -3.78 -7.80 -5.33
CA PHE A 82 -5.03 -7.93 -4.58
C PHE A 82 -6.01 -8.91 -5.23
N PHE A 83 -6.30 -8.75 -6.53
CA PHE A 83 -7.25 -9.62 -7.22
C PHE A 83 -6.71 -11.04 -7.38
N GLU A 84 -5.42 -11.23 -7.57
CA GLU A 84 -4.78 -12.55 -7.57
C GLU A 84 -4.97 -13.25 -6.21
N ASN A 85 -4.69 -12.56 -5.10
CA ASN A 85 -4.89 -13.11 -3.75
C ASN A 85 -6.35 -13.50 -3.50
N ILE A 86 -7.31 -12.65 -3.87
CA ILE A 86 -8.74 -12.95 -3.70
C ILE A 86 -9.17 -14.11 -4.61
N SER A 87 -8.64 -14.19 -5.83
CA SER A 87 -8.99 -15.27 -6.76
C SER A 87 -8.61 -16.65 -6.24
N GLN A 88 -7.56 -16.75 -5.41
CA GLN A 88 -7.11 -17.99 -4.78
C GLN A 88 -7.95 -18.39 -3.54
N LEU A 89 -8.82 -17.51 -3.04
CA LEU A 89 -9.74 -17.81 -1.94
C LEU A 89 -11.04 -18.49 -2.42
N LYS A 90 -11.25 -18.60 -3.73
CA LYS A 90 -12.38 -19.28 -4.35
C LYS A 90 -12.08 -20.75 -4.61
#